data_AF-A0A3B9WMU9-F1
#
_entry.id   AF-A0A3B9WMU9-F1
#
_cell.length_a   1.000
_cell.length_b   1.000
_cell.length_c   1.000
_cell.angle_alpha   90.00
_cell.angle_beta   90.00
_cell.angle_gamma   90.00
#
_symmetry.space_group_name_H-M   'P 1'
#
loop_
_entity.id
_entity.type
_entity.pdbx_description
1 polymer ?
#
loop_
_entity_poly.entity_id
_entity_poly.type
_entity_poly.pdbx_seq_one_letter_code
_entity_poly.pdbx_strand_id
1 'polypeptide(L)' 'MFFTIALVITALLQLNSIGIFGGIKAGNKMLWMYESHKNALITSGVLWLVLWILSELLLGK' A
#
# COMPACT_ATOMS: atom_id res chain seq x y z
N MET A 1 17.80 6.10 -7.56
CA MET A 1 17.19 6.67 -6.34
C MET A 1 15.67 6.60 -6.39
N PHE A 2 15.02 7.08 -7.45
CA PHE A 2 13.55 6.99 -7.65
C PHE A 2 12.99 5.56 -7.50
N PHE A 3 13.58 4.60 -8.20
CA PHE A 3 13.13 3.20 -8.18
C PHE A 3 13.23 2.56 -6.80
N THR A 4 14.28 2.91 -6.03
CA THR A 4 14.47 2.43 -4.66
C THR A 4 13.41 3.01 -3.72
N ILE A 5 13.07 4.29 -3.86
CA ILE A 5 12.01 4.94 -3.07
C ILE A 5 10.65 4.30 -3.40
N ALA A 6 10.35 4.08 -4.68
CA ALA A 6 9.13 3.40 -5.12
C ALA A 6 9.02 1.98 -4.56
N LEU A 7 10.11 1.21 -4.55
CA LEU A 7 10.14 -0.14 -3.99
C LEU A 7 9.87 -0.14 -2.49
N VAL A 8 10.49 0.77 -1.73
CA VAL A 8 10.29 0.86 -0.27
C VAL A 8 8.85 1.23 0.07
N ILE A 9 8.25 2.19 -0.64
CA ILE A 9 6.85 2.58 -0.43
C ILE A 9 5.89 1.44 -0.79
N THR A 10 6.17 0.72 -1.88
CA THR A 10 5.37 -0.43 -2.30
C THR A 10 5.42 -1.56 -1.27
N ALA A 11 6.60 -1.86 -0.72
CA ALA A 11 6.77 -2.89 0.31
C ALA A 11 6.01 -2.52 1.61
N LEU A 12 6.05 -1.26 2.03
CA LEU A 12 5.32 -0.79 3.21
C LEU A 12 3.80 -0.89 3.02
N LEU A 13 3.29 -0.53 1.84
CA LEU A 13 1.86 -0.59 1.54
C LEU A 13 1.37 -2.03 1.34
N GLN A 14 2.20 -2.95 0.83
CA GLN A 14 1.91 -4.39 0.84
C GLN A 14 1.80 -4.96 2.25
N LEU A 15 2.69 -4.57 3.16
CA LEU A 15 2.59 -5.02 4.56
C LEU A 15 1.32 -4.48 5.25
N ASN A 16 0.84 -3.31 4.84
CA ASN A 16 -0.44 -2.78 5.27
C ASN A 16 -1.65 -3.52 4.67
N SER A 17 -1.57 -3.96 3.39
CA SER A 17 -2.63 -4.73 2.75
C SER A 17 -2.80 -6.14 3.30
N ILE A 18 -1.70 -6.78 3.72
CA ILE A 18 -1.71 -8.07 4.43
C ILE A 18 -2.21 -7.90 5.88
N GLY A 19 -2.29 -6.66 6.37
CA GLY A 19 -2.76 -6.33 7.70
C GLY A 19 -1.73 -6.58 8.81
N ILE A 20 -0.45 -6.65 8.47
CA ILE A 20 0.67 -6.66 9.43
C ILE A 20 0.77 -5.29 10.11
N PHE A 21 0.54 -4.21 9.36
CA PHE A 21 0.33 -2.86 9.88
C PHE A 21 -1.13 -2.48 9.72
N GLY A 22 -1.83 -2.15 10.81
CA GLY A 22 -3.22 -1.69 10.78
C GLY A 22 -4.26 -2.66 11.38
N GLY A 23 -3.84 -3.88 11.71
CA GLY A 23 -4.62 -4.82 12.52
C GLY A 23 -5.82 -5.44 11.80
N ILE A 24 -5.85 -6.76 11.73
CA ILE A 24 -7.07 -7.51 11.40
C ILE A 24 -7.96 -7.44 12.64
N LYS A 25 -9.25 -7.09 12.49
CA LYS A 25 -10.21 -7.12 13.61
C LYS A 25 -10.06 -8.46 14.37
N ALA A 26 -9.54 -8.38 15.60
CA ALA A 26 -9.22 -9.53 16.42
C ALA A 26 -10.52 -10.25 16.81
N GLY A 27 -10.81 -11.38 16.16
CA GLY A 27 -11.98 -12.19 16.53
C GLY A 27 -12.32 -13.31 15.56
N ASN A 28 -12.01 -13.20 14.26
CA ASN A 28 -12.39 -14.24 13.29
C ASN A 28 -11.38 -14.39 12.14
N LYS A 29 -10.56 -15.45 12.16
CA LYS A 29 -9.53 -15.72 11.14
C LYS A 29 -10.07 -15.82 9.71
N MET A 30 -11.35 -16.17 9.54
CA MET A 30 -12.01 -16.24 8.23
C MET A 30 -12.24 -14.87 7.57
N LEU A 31 -12.30 -13.78 8.34
CA LEU A 31 -12.49 -12.41 7.83
C LEU A 31 -11.18 -11.77 7.37
N TRP A 32 -10.03 -12.42 7.62
CA TRP A 32 -8.72 -11.89 7.28
C TRP A 32 -8.58 -11.60 5.79
N MET A 33 -9.04 -12.52 4.95
CA MET A 33 -8.90 -12.40 3.50
C MET A 33 -9.75 -11.24 2.95
N TYR A 34 -10.98 -11.08 3.43
CA TYR A 34 -11.87 -9.99 3.04
C TYR A 34 -11.34 -8.61 3.47
N GLU A 35 -10.90 -8.50 4.73
CA GLU A 35 -10.32 -7.25 5.25
C GLU A 35 -8.99 -6.90 4.56
N SER A 36 -8.18 -7.92 4.21
CA SER A 36 -6.94 -7.72 3.45
C SER A 36 -7.21 -7.23 2.03
N HIS A 37 -8.25 -7.73 1.34
CA HIS A 37 -8.61 -7.25 0.00
C HIS A 37 -9.13 -5.81 0.01
N LYS A 38 -9.94 -5.46 1.02
CA LYS A 38 -10.39 -4.08 1.24
C LYS A 38 -9.21 -3.14 1.49
N ASN A 39 -8.29 -3.54 2.37
CA ASN A 39 -7.08 -2.76 2.63
C ASN A 39 -6.16 -2.71 1.40
N ALA A 40 -6.06 -3.78 0.61
CA ALA A 40 -5.30 -3.82 -0.64
C ALA A 40 -5.82 -2.82 -1.68
N LEU A 41 -7.14 -2.71 -1.85
CA LEU A 41 -7.73 -1.74 -2.76
C LEU A 41 -7.41 -0.30 -2.34
N ILE A 42 -7.56 0.02 -1.05
CA ILE A 42 -7.27 1.36 -0.51
C ILE A 42 -5.77 1.68 -0.66
N THR A 43 -4.90 0.76 -0.25
CA THR A 43 -3.45 0.94 -0.33
C THR A 43 -2.94 1.03 -1.77
N SER A 44 -3.55 0.31 -2.72
CA SER A 44 -3.20 0.41 -4.15
C SER A 44 -3.56 1.77 -4.74
N GLY A 45 -4.71 2.35 -4.37
CA GLY A 45 -5.08 3.72 -4.79
C GLY A 45 -4.14 4.78 -4.22
N VAL A 46 -3.75 4.64 -2.95
CA VAL A 46 -2.77 5.54 -2.31
C VAL A 46 -1.38 5.38 -2.96
N LEU A 47 -0.93 4.14 -3.22
CA LEU A 47 0.36 3.89 -3.86
C LEU A 47 0.42 4.53 -5.25
N TRP A 48 -0.64 4.36 -6.04
CA TRP A 48 -0.74 4.97 -7.37
C TRP A 48 -0.63 6.50 -7.29
N LEU A 49 -1.37 7.14 -6.38
CA LEU A 49 -1.35 8.59 -6.21
C LEU A 49 0.03 9.10 -5.78
N VAL A 50 0.69 8.40 -4.85
CA VAL A 50 2.05 8.75 -4.40
C VAL A 50 3.08 8.60 -5.52
N LEU A 51 3.02 7.51 -6.30
CA LEU A 51 3.91 7.30 -7.43
C LEU A 51 3.69 8.32 -8.55
N TRP A 52 2.43 8.71 -8.79
CA TRP A 52 2.11 9.76 -9.75
C TRP A 52 2.71 11.11 -9.32
N ILE A 53 2.49 11.53 -8.07
CA ILE A 53 3.08 12.78 -7.54
C ILE A 53 4.61 12.74 -7.59
N LEU A 54 5.23 11.62 -7.19
CA LEU A 54 6.68 11.44 -7.28
C LEU A 54 7.16 11.57 -8.73
N SER A 55 6.43 10.99 -9.69
CA SER A 55 6.73 11.13 -11.11
C SER A 55 6.68 12.59 -11.56
N GLU A 56 5.64 13.35 -11.20
CA GLU A 56 5.55 14.78 -11.50
C GLU A 56 6.72 15.57 -10.88
N LEU A 57 7.10 15.28 -9.63
CA LEU A 57 8.16 16.02 -8.93
C LEU A 57 9.58 15.68 -9.40
N LEU A 58 9.85 14.44 -9.83
CA LEU A 58 11.20 13.97 -10.15
C LEU A 58 11.45 13.81 -11.65
N LEU A 59 10.40 13.64 -12.45
CA LEU A 59 10.48 13.50 -13.92
C LEU A 59 9.72 14.61 -14.65
N GLY A 60 8.97 15.46 -13.93
CA GLY A 60 8.37 16.66 -14.49
C GLY A 60 9.44 17.64 -14.96
N LYS A 61 9.25 18.13 -16.19
CA LYS A 61 9.75 19.44 -16.60
C LYS A 61 8.84 20.52 -16.01
#